data_AF-A0A941N2Y6-F1
#
_entry.id   AF-A0A941N2Y6-F1
#
_cell.length_a   1.000
_cell.length_b   1.000
_cell.length_c   1.000
_cell.angle_alpha   90.00
_cell.angle_beta   90.00
_cell.angle_gamma   90.00
#
_symmetry.space_group_name_H-M   'P 1'
#
loop_
_entity.id
_entity.type
_entity.pdbx_description
1 polymer ?
#
loop_
_entity_poly.entity_id
_entity_poly.type
_entity_poly.pdbx_seq_one_letter_code
_entity_poly.pdbx_strand_id
1 'polypeptide(L)'
;MFRFIQRLFQRSPLAAAQPDATEPRSGAPQAVSASASSGLNLPAVPKVLSNLDDHSRQVVIEISPGNVMLMDRDSFDYVYGNSTAPNPTQRDLDELLPRVDRVRAVAGGIFRGRATSSEVVVDTTDGAALAELREVLQIVEEPAGFSHCSCAGGPTLELFAKGERIATIGIQHGHSIRWERWKPDAELRNGEALPAWLIKHGFLPEFLAASLGNQYDGGGLMPIGLVRGGDTPLTLDEQRIRVAELSRVHGGDPQETLAVCQTILDTNPRVALAYVVRAQIRRDQGDYAGCVADCSTAIQLELCEAEVFYMRAVALDNLGRPEEALADCNNALKIDPAHAGPWNSRGLIRGRLGMFAEALLDFAEAVRIAPEWSLLYLNRGAVNCQLGDYQAAIPDFDRVIERLGPSAQPDDVRTCGFAYWNRGRCHEALGSQTDARADFQEARRRCPEIGRQH
;
A
#
# COMPACT_ATOMS: atom_id res chain seq x y z
N MET A 1 3.29 1.56 20.03
CA MET A 1 1.91 1.08 19.77
C MET A 1 1.38 0.12 20.84
N PHE A 2 1.97 -1.06 21.07
CA PHE A 2 1.48 -2.03 22.08
C PHE A 2 1.47 -1.54 23.55
N ARG A 3 2.34 -0.58 23.90
CA ARG A 3 2.36 0.04 25.24
C ARG A 3 1.09 0.83 25.57
N PHE A 4 0.30 1.28 24.59
CA PHE A 4 -0.94 2.02 24.83
C PHE A 4 -2.05 1.09 25.33
N ILE A 5 -2.35 0.04 24.58
CA ILE A 5 -3.33 -1.00 24.96
C ILE A 5 -2.94 -1.60 26.32
N GLN A 6 -1.65 -1.89 26.55
CA GLN A 6 -1.16 -2.40 27.83
C GLN A 6 -1.34 -1.41 29.00
N ARG A 7 -1.13 -0.10 28.79
CA ARG A 7 -1.24 0.92 29.86
C ARG A 7 -2.69 1.28 30.21
N LEU A 8 -3.62 1.18 29.25
CA LEU A 8 -5.04 1.42 29.50
C LEU A 8 -5.64 0.44 30.52
N PHE A 9 -5.07 -0.75 30.67
CA PHE A 9 -5.68 -1.85 31.42
C PHE A 9 -4.96 -2.23 32.73
N GLN A 10 -3.99 -1.43 33.19
CA GLN A 10 -3.34 -1.63 34.49
C GLN A 10 -4.10 -1.03 35.69
N ARG A 11 -5.26 -0.39 35.49
CA ARG A 11 -6.04 0.24 36.57
C ARG A 11 -7.54 -0.07 36.47
N SER A 12 -7.97 -1.16 37.12
CA SER A 12 -9.09 -1.20 38.10
C SER A 12 -9.79 -2.57 38.15
N PRO A 13 -10.02 -3.14 39.36
CA PRO A 13 -10.72 -4.42 39.56
C PRO A 13 -12.20 -4.19 39.89
N LEU A 14 -13.10 -5.13 39.56
CA LEU A 14 -14.43 -5.33 40.20
C LEU A 14 -14.99 -6.68 39.68
N ALA A 15 -14.96 -7.76 40.47
CA ALA A 15 -15.92 -8.15 41.51
C ALA A 15 -17.12 -8.92 40.92
N ALA A 16 -17.13 -10.22 41.23
CA ALA A 16 -17.98 -11.26 40.65
C ALA A 16 -19.43 -11.28 41.18
N ALA A 17 -20.37 -11.58 40.29
CA ALA A 17 -21.62 -12.27 40.62
C ALA A 17 -22.06 -13.13 39.41
N GLN A 18 -22.29 -14.41 39.69
CA GLN A 18 -22.83 -15.48 38.83
C GLN A 18 -24.05 -16.07 39.58
N PRO A 19 -24.85 -17.03 39.04
CA PRO A 19 -25.09 -17.46 37.65
C PRO A 19 -26.60 -17.70 37.35
N ASP A 20 -27.00 -18.17 36.16
CA ASP A 20 -27.53 -19.55 36.04
C ASP A 20 -27.66 -20.05 34.58
N ALA A 21 -27.46 -21.35 34.43
CA ALA A 21 -27.15 -22.08 33.20
C ALA A 21 -28.39 -22.65 32.48
N THR A 22 -28.26 -22.98 31.18
CA THR A 22 -28.50 -24.34 30.65
C THR A 22 -28.19 -24.44 29.15
N GLU A 23 -27.27 -25.34 28.83
CA GLU A 23 -26.88 -25.89 27.52
C GLU A 23 -27.51 -27.31 27.39
N PRO A 24 -27.18 -28.19 26.41
CA PRO A 24 -26.69 -28.03 25.03
C PRO A 24 -27.36 -29.03 24.03
N ARG A 25 -26.89 -29.07 22.76
CA ARG A 25 -26.51 -30.29 21.97
C ARG A 25 -26.24 -29.91 20.50
N SER A 26 -25.01 -29.98 19.99
CA SER A 26 -24.22 -31.15 19.51
C SER A 26 -24.57 -31.64 18.10
N GLY A 27 -23.60 -31.60 17.19
CA GLY A 27 -23.66 -32.30 15.90
C GLY A 27 -22.51 -31.96 14.95
N ALA A 28 -21.36 -32.63 15.10
CA ALA A 28 -20.38 -32.82 14.01
C ALA A 28 -20.82 -34.03 13.16
N PRO A 29 -20.42 -34.16 11.88
CA PRO A 29 -19.14 -34.86 11.64
C PRO A 29 -18.35 -34.47 10.38
N GLN A 30 -17.03 -34.64 10.53
CA GLN A 30 -16.08 -35.34 9.66
C GLN A 30 -15.55 -34.74 8.34
N ALA A 31 -14.23 -34.88 8.28
CA ALA A 31 -13.30 -34.55 7.22
C ALA A 31 -13.31 -35.55 6.07
N VAL A 32 -12.89 -35.07 4.89
CA VAL A 32 -12.37 -35.91 3.81
C VAL A 32 -10.97 -35.41 3.45
N SER A 33 -10.02 -36.33 3.55
CA SER A 33 -8.63 -36.20 3.11
C SER A 33 -8.49 -36.53 1.62
N ALA A 34 -7.63 -35.82 0.89
CA ALA A 34 -6.64 -36.42 -0.01
C ALA A 34 -5.69 -35.36 -0.62
N SER A 35 -4.40 -35.66 -0.56
CA SER A 35 -3.27 -35.18 -1.37
C SER A 35 -3.58 -35.19 -2.88
N ALA A 36 -2.98 -34.42 -3.79
CA ALA A 36 -1.55 -34.12 -3.98
C ALA A 36 -1.36 -33.05 -5.09
N SER A 37 -0.15 -32.49 -5.13
CA SER A 37 0.61 -32.01 -6.31
C SER A 37 0.02 -30.92 -7.23
N SER A 38 0.62 -29.73 -7.13
CA SER A 38 1.12 -28.90 -8.24
C SER A 38 0.33 -28.93 -9.57
N GLY A 39 -0.63 -28.04 -9.67
CA GLY A 39 -1.14 -27.51 -10.93
C GLY A 39 -1.59 -26.08 -10.68
N LEU A 40 -0.97 -25.12 -11.37
CA LEU A 40 -1.49 -23.75 -11.45
C LEU A 40 -2.89 -23.83 -12.09
N ASN A 41 -3.94 -23.85 -11.26
CA ASN A 41 -5.29 -23.60 -11.72
C ASN A 41 -5.35 -22.11 -12.11
N LEU A 42 -5.43 -21.85 -13.41
CA LEU A 42 -5.82 -20.53 -13.92
C LEU A 42 -7.13 -20.12 -13.22
N PRO A 43 -7.26 -18.88 -12.72
CA PRO A 43 -8.49 -18.45 -12.06
C PRO A 43 -9.67 -18.51 -13.04
N ALA A 44 -10.86 -18.80 -12.51
CA ALA A 44 -12.10 -18.75 -13.26
C ALA A 44 -12.22 -17.41 -14.00
N VAL A 45 -12.67 -17.44 -15.26
CA VAL A 45 -12.89 -16.24 -16.08
C VAL A 45 -13.75 -15.26 -15.26
N PRO A 46 -13.25 -14.05 -14.95
CA PRO A 46 -13.98 -13.11 -14.10
C PRO A 46 -15.29 -12.70 -14.75
N LYS A 47 -16.32 -12.60 -13.92
CA LYS A 47 -17.70 -12.39 -14.36
C LYS A 47 -18.14 -10.97 -14.05
N VAL A 48 -18.68 -10.26 -15.05
CA VAL A 48 -19.38 -9.00 -14.80
C VAL A 48 -20.66 -9.31 -14.02
N LEU A 49 -20.77 -8.76 -12.81
CA LEU A 49 -21.93 -8.90 -11.94
C LEU A 49 -23.01 -7.86 -12.28
N SER A 50 -22.60 -6.62 -12.53
CA SER A 50 -23.50 -5.52 -12.90
C SER A 50 -22.76 -4.33 -13.50
N ASN A 51 -23.47 -3.52 -14.30
CA ASN A 51 -23.06 -2.14 -14.58
C ASN A 51 -23.47 -1.26 -13.39
N LEU A 52 -22.72 -0.19 -13.08
CA LEU A 52 -23.12 0.73 -12.02
C LEU A 52 -24.34 1.59 -12.43
N ASP A 53 -24.38 2.02 -13.69
CA ASP A 53 -25.52 2.67 -14.35
C ASP A 53 -25.35 2.62 -15.90
N ASP A 54 -26.38 2.97 -16.66
CA ASP A 54 -26.38 2.89 -18.15
C ASP A 54 -25.48 3.93 -18.85
N HIS A 55 -24.86 4.86 -18.11
CA HIS A 55 -24.04 5.95 -18.64
C HIS A 55 -22.59 5.97 -18.12
N SER A 56 -22.31 5.19 -17.08
CA SER A 56 -21.02 5.02 -16.44
C SER A 56 -20.27 3.93 -17.17
N ARG A 57 -18.99 4.19 -17.42
CA ARG A 57 -18.08 3.19 -17.97
C ARG A 57 -17.64 2.19 -16.92
N GLN A 58 -18.28 2.10 -15.74
CA GLN A 58 -17.81 1.26 -14.64
C GLN A 58 -18.61 -0.04 -14.53
N VAL A 59 -17.89 -1.15 -14.40
CA VAL A 59 -18.42 -2.50 -14.22
C VAL A 59 -17.97 -3.07 -12.88
N VAL A 60 -18.88 -3.79 -12.21
CA VAL A 60 -18.59 -4.61 -11.03
C VAL A 60 -18.25 -6.02 -11.52
N ILE A 61 -17.08 -6.52 -11.16
CA ILE A 61 -16.53 -7.78 -11.64
C ILE A 61 -16.20 -8.67 -10.46
N GLU A 62 -16.62 -9.93 -10.50
CA GLU A 62 -16.16 -10.95 -9.57
C GLU A 62 -14.86 -11.57 -10.09
N ILE A 63 -13.75 -11.32 -9.39
CA ILE A 63 -12.40 -11.78 -9.77
C ILE A 63 -12.02 -13.13 -9.13
N SER A 64 -12.70 -13.49 -8.03
CA SER A 64 -12.71 -14.82 -7.43
C SER A 64 -13.96 -14.92 -6.55
N PRO A 65 -14.40 -16.12 -6.12
CA PRO A 65 -15.59 -16.27 -5.28
C PRO A 65 -15.57 -15.32 -4.08
N GLY A 66 -16.52 -14.38 -4.03
CA GLY A 66 -16.66 -13.39 -2.94
C GLY A 66 -15.74 -12.17 -3.01
N ASN A 67 -14.88 -12.04 -4.02
CA ASN A 67 -14.03 -10.87 -4.24
C ASN A 67 -14.51 -10.11 -5.48
N VAL A 68 -15.01 -8.89 -5.26
CA VAL A 68 -15.52 -8.01 -6.32
C VAL A 68 -14.61 -6.80 -6.53
N MET A 69 -14.48 -6.39 -7.78
CA MET A 69 -13.66 -5.27 -8.22
C MET A 69 -14.50 -4.31 -9.07
N LEU A 70 -14.31 -3.01 -8.85
CA LEU A 70 -14.82 -1.96 -9.73
C LEU A 70 -13.75 -1.65 -10.76
N MET A 71 -14.10 -1.72 -12.04
CA MET A 71 -13.19 -1.41 -13.13
C MET A 71 -13.91 -0.63 -14.23
N ASP A 72 -13.14 0.11 -15.02
CA ASP A 72 -13.63 0.65 -16.28
C ASP A 72 -13.93 -0.49 -17.27
N ARG A 73 -15.00 -0.36 -18.05
CA ARG A 73 -15.53 -1.37 -18.96
C ARG A 73 -14.60 -1.58 -20.13
N ASP A 74 -14.00 -0.52 -20.65
CA ASP A 74 -13.02 -0.60 -21.73
C ASP A 74 -11.77 -1.34 -21.25
N SER A 75 -11.39 -1.15 -19.97
CA SER A 75 -10.33 -1.93 -19.31
C SER A 75 -10.71 -3.41 -19.10
N PHE A 76 -11.97 -3.71 -18.80
CA PHE A 76 -12.46 -5.09 -18.64
C PHE A 76 -12.46 -5.83 -19.97
N ASP A 77 -13.00 -5.18 -20.99
CA ASP A 77 -13.06 -5.74 -22.33
C ASP A 77 -11.65 -5.88 -22.94
N TYR A 78 -10.68 -5.07 -22.51
CA TYR A 78 -9.25 -5.20 -22.84
C TYR A 78 -8.56 -6.37 -22.11
N VAL A 79 -8.71 -6.51 -20.79
CA VAL A 79 -8.04 -7.56 -20.01
C VAL A 79 -8.62 -8.96 -20.30
N TYR A 80 -9.90 -9.03 -20.67
CA TYR A 80 -10.63 -10.30 -20.85
C TYR A 80 -11.15 -10.54 -22.27
N GLY A 81 -10.61 -9.81 -23.26
CA GLY A 81 -10.69 -10.17 -24.67
C GLY A 81 -12.02 -9.89 -25.38
N ASN A 82 -12.82 -8.93 -24.92
CA ASN A 82 -14.08 -8.54 -25.58
C ASN A 82 -13.92 -7.40 -26.61
N SER A 83 -12.75 -6.78 -26.74
CA SER A 83 -12.55 -5.69 -27.73
C SER A 83 -12.33 -6.23 -29.15
N THR A 84 -13.03 -5.64 -30.14
CA THR A 84 -13.02 -6.04 -31.56
C THR A 84 -12.15 -5.14 -32.46
N ALA A 85 -11.39 -4.20 -31.90
CA ALA A 85 -10.53 -3.31 -32.67
C ALA A 85 -9.22 -4.00 -33.13
N PRO A 86 -8.68 -3.68 -34.32
CA PRO A 86 -7.40 -4.22 -34.76
C PRO A 86 -6.23 -3.65 -33.94
N ASN A 87 -5.17 -4.45 -33.76
CA ASN A 87 -3.93 -4.03 -33.10
C ASN A 87 -3.25 -2.88 -33.87
N PRO A 88 -2.58 -1.95 -33.17
CA PRO A 88 -1.78 -0.90 -33.79
C PRO A 88 -0.67 -1.52 -34.63
N THR A 89 -0.44 -0.91 -35.78
CA THR A 89 0.54 -1.35 -36.76
C THR A 89 1.79 -0.48 -36.69
N GLN A 90 2.92 -0.96 -37.25
CA GLN A 90 4.12 -0.14 -37.41
C GLN A 90 3.81 1.20 -38.11
N ARG A 91 2.91 1.18 -39.09
CA ARG A 91 2.46 2.39 -39.79
C ARG A 91 1.80 3.40 -38.85
N ASP A 92 0.98 2.96 -37.90
CA ASP A 92 0.36 3.86 -36.93
C ASP A 92 1.42 4.55 -36.06
N LEU A 93 2.46 3.81 -35.65
CA LEU A 93 3.61 4.34 -34.92
C LEU A 93 4.41 5.34 -35.76
N ASP A 94 4.69 5.02 -37.02
CA ASP A 94 5.42 5.88 -37.96
C ASP A 94 4.66 7.19 -38.26
N GLU A 95 3.33 7.17 -38.29
CA GLU A 95 2.49 8.36 -38.45
C GLU A 95 2.45 9.21 -37.16
N LEU A 96 2.61 8.59 -35.98
CA LEU A 96 2.61 9.29 -34.70
C LEU A 96 3.96 9.92 -34.36
N LEU A 97 5.06 9.18 -34.50
CA LEU A 97 6.39 9.55 -34.01
C LEU A 97 6.90 10.94 -34.50
N PRO A 98 6.63 11.38 -35.74
CA PRO A 98 7.00 12.72 -36.20
C PRO A 98 6.29 13.86 -35.46
N ARG A 99 5.13 13.58 -34.85
CA ARG A 99 4.34 14.56 -34.08
C ARG A 99 4.86 14.74 -32.66
N VAL A 100 5.66 13.79 -32.16
CA VAL A 100 6.16 13.80 -30.78
C VAL A 100 7.17 14.93 -30.59
N ASP A 101 6.89 15.82 -29.64
CA ASP A 101 7.74 16.96 -29.25
C ASP A 101 8.26 16.89 -27.80
N ARG A 102 7.76 15.94 -27.01
CA ARG A 102 8.23 15.65 -25.66
C ARG A 102 8.01 14.18 -25.32
N VAL A 103 8.94 13.62 -24.58
CA VAL A 103 8.89 12.23 -24.10
C VAL A 103 9.14 12.19 -22.62
N ARG A 104 8.35 11.38 -21.90
CA ARG A 104 8.52 11.14 -20.48
C ARG A 104 8.62 9.64 -20.20
N ALA A 105 9.64 9.21 -19.45
CA ALA A 105 9.71 7.86 -18.91
C ALA A 105 9.33 7.88 -17.42
N VAL A 106 8.41 7.00 -17.04
CA VAL A 106 7.87 6.89 -15.68
C VAL A 106 8.16 5.50 -15.15
N ALA A 107 8.74 5.38 -13.95
CA ALA A 107 9.13 4.09 -13.36
C ALA A 107 7.93 3.22 -12.93
N GLY A 108 6.78 3.86 -12.63
CA GLY A 108 5.55 3.17 -12.21
C GLY A 108 4.44 3.11 -13.26
N GLY A 109 3.38 2.37 -12.91
CA GLY A 109 2.26 2.06 -13.80
C GLY A 109 0.93 2.63 -13.32
N ILE A 110 -0.17 2.13 -13.88
CA ILE A 110 -1.54 2.51 -13.50
C ILE A 110 -2.24 1.26 -12.97
N PHE A 111 -2.49 1.21 -11.67
CA PHE A 111 -3.27 0.15 -11.02
C PHE A 111 -4.60 0.72 -10.54
N ARG A 112 -5.72 0.13 -10.99
CA ARG A 112 -7.09 0.57 -10.61
C ARG A 112 -7.36 2.06 -10.88
N GLY A 113 -6.88 2.58 -12.01
CA GLY A 113 -7.04 4.01 -12.37
C GLY A 113 -6.23 4.97 -11.48
N ARG A 114 -5.37 4.46 -10.60
CA ARG A 114 -4.41 5.24 -9.81
C ARG A 114 -3.01 4.93 -10.29
N ALA A 115 -2.20 5.96 -10.41
CA ALA A 115 -0.77 5.85 -10.60
C ALA A 115 -0.15 5.05 -9.43
N THR A 116 0.50 3.92 -9.70
CA THR A 116 1.47 3.32 -8.78
C THR A 116 2.78 4.08 -8.98
N SER A 117 3.38 4.60 -7.89
CA SER A 117 4.64 5.39 -7.87
C SER A 117 5.03 6.02 -9.22
N SER A 118 4.40 7.13 -9.62
CA SER A 118 4.70 7.78 -10.90
C SER A 118 5.94 8.66 -10.82
N GLU A 119 7.08 8.03 -10.59
CA GLU A 119 8.36 8.72 -10.59
C GLU A 119 8.78 8.98 -12.02
N VAL A 120 8.83 10.25 -12.39
CA VAL A 120 9.43 10.67 -13.65
C VAL A 120 10.93 10.44 -13.58
N VAL A 121 11.49 9.73 -14.55
CA VAL A 121 12.93 9.42 -14.61
C VAL A 121 13.59 10.14 -15.76
N VAL A 122 12.88 10.22 -16.89
CA VAL A 122 13.29 10.98 -18.07
C VAL A 122 12.14 11.91 -18.43
N ASP A 123 12.44 13.17 -18.71
CA ASP A 123 11.51 14.12 -19.32
C ASP A 123 12.32 15.01 -20.26
N THR A 124 12.12 14.86 -21.56
CA THR A 124 12.95 15.52 -22.57
C THR A 124 12.15 16.06 -23.74
N THR A 125 12.54 17.24 -24.20
CA THR A 125 12.11 17.87 -25.46
C THR A 125 13.27 18.00 -26.45
N ASP A 126 14.42 17.37 -26.16
CA ASP A 126 15.62 17.48 -26.98
C ASP A 126 15.43 16.79 -28.35
N GLY A 127 15.58 17.57 -29.43
CA GLY A 127 15.31 17.07 -30.79
C GLY A 127 16.20 15.91 -31.20
N ALA A 128 17.44 15.83 -30.70
CA ALA A 128 18.33 14.71 -30.98
C ALA A 128 17.88 13.44 -30.24
N ALA A 129 17.58 13.54 -28.94
CA ALA A 129 17.02 12.43 -28.17
C ALA A 129 15.70 11.90 -28.78
N LEU A 130 14.82 12.80 -29.24
CA LEU A 130 13.59 12.43 -29.91
C LEU A 130 13.86 11.75 -31.26
N ALA A 131 14.79 12.26 -32.07
CA ALA A 131 15.17 11.62 -33.32
C ALA A 131 15.73 10.21 -33.10
N GLU A 132 16.60 10.03 -32.10
CA GLU A 132 17.13 8.72 -31.73
C GLU A 132 16.02 7.77 -31.26
N LEU A 133 15.05 8.26 -30.47
CA LEU A 133 13.93 7.45 -30.01
C LEU A 133 13.10 6.92 -31.19
N ARG A 134 12.92 7.72 -32.25
CA ARG A 134 12.19 7.31 -33.46
C ARG A 134 12.85 6.13 -34.17
N GLU A 135 14.17 6.07 -34.16
CA GLU A 135 14.93 4.94 -34.74
C GLU A 135 14.90 3.70 -33.84
N VAL A 136 14.69 3.90 -32.53
CA VAL A 136 14.69 2.84 -31.52
C VAL A 136 13.33 2.13 -31.40
N LEU A 137 12.22 2.83 -31.64
CA LEU A 137 10.86 2.28 -31.48
C LEU A 137 10.36 1.58 -32.75
N GLN A 138 10.06 0.28 -32.65
CA GLN A 138 9.53 -0.53 -33.73
C GLN A 138 8.50 -1.55 -33.21
N ILE A 139 7.31 -1.60 -33.82
CA ILE A 139 6.28 -2.63 -33.64
C ILE A 139 6.60 -3.90 -34.46
N VAL A 140 6.51 -5.07 -33.83
CA VAL A 140 6.63 -6.39 -34.47
C VAL A 140 5.26 -7.04 -34.62
N GLU A 141 4.96 -7.57 -35.80
CA GLU A 141 3.70 -8.25 -36.13
C GLU A 141 3.79 -9.77 -35.86
N GLU A 142 3.82 -10.23 -34.61
CA GLU A 142 3.58 -11.66 -34.29
C GLU A 142 2.51 -11.83 -33.18
N PRO A 143 1.23 -12.05 -33.54
CA PRO A 143 0.16 -12.24 -32.56
C PRO A 143 0.05 -13.68 -32.01
N ALA A 144 0.89 -14.61 -32.47
CA ALA A 144 0.66 -16.04 -32.28
C ALA A 144 1.28 -16.57 -30.97
N GLY A 145 0.66 -16.23 -29.83
CA GLY A 145 1.00 -16.86 -28.54
C GLY A 145 0.86 -15.99 -27.30
N PHE A 146 0.33 -14.76 -27.44
CA PHE A 146 0.27 -13.83 -26.33
C PHE A 146 -0.71 -14.27 -25.25
N SER A 147 -0.22 -14.43 -24.02
CA SER A 147 -1.02 -14.52 -22.80
C SER A 147 -0.91 -13.20 -22.03
N HIS A 148 -2.06 -12.62 -21.68
CA HIS A 148 -2.11 -11.36 -20.96
C HIS A 148 -1.42 -11.50 -19.59
N CYS A 149 -0.38 -10.72 -19.33
CA CYS A 149 0.07 -10.46 -17.96
C CYS A 149 -0.95 -9.50 -17.34
N SER A 150 -1.63 -9.87 -16.26
CA SER A 150 -2.52 -9.02 -15.45
C SER A 150 -1.80 -7.90 -14.69
N CYS A 151 -0.60 -7.54 -15.16
CA CYS A 151 0.46 -6.85 -14.47
C CYS A 151 0.37 -5.36 -14.78
N ALA A 152 -0.64 -4.70 -14.20
CA ALA A 152 -0.91 -3.27 -14.40
C ALA A 152 -0.01 -2.37 -13.53
N GLY A 153 1.33 -2.49 -13.65
CA GLY A 153 2.23 -1.81 -12.71
C GLY A 153 3.68 -1.53 -13.15
N GLY A 154 4.04 -1.76 -14.41
CA GLY A 154 5.40 -1.54 -14.90
C GLY A 154 5.71 -0.14 -15.41
N PRO A 155 6.99 0.18 -15.68
CA PRO A 155 7.40 1.47 -16.20
C PRO A 155 6.78 1.76 -17.58
N THR A 156 6.53 3.04 -17.85
CA THR A 156 5.88 3.51 -19.07
C THR A 156 6.67 4.64 -19.74
N LEU A 157 6.53 4.74 -21.06
CA LEU A 157 7.03 5.86 -21.87
C LEU A 157 5.83 6.64 -22.44
N GLU A 158 5.64 7.85 -21.98
CA GLU A 158 4.58 8.75 -22.42
C GLU A 158 5.09 9.67 -23.54
N LEU A 159 4.33 9.73 -24.63
CA LEU A 159 4.63 10.54 -25.81
C LEU A 159 3.66 11.71 -25.90
N PHE A 160 4.17 12.91 -26.07
CA PHE A 160 3.39 14.14 -26.12
C PHE A 160 3.55 14.88 -27.45
N ALA A 161 2.50 15.59 -27.85
CA ALA A 161 2.52 16.56 -28.93
C ALA A 161 1.69 17.78 -28.54
N LYS A 162 2.24 18.99 -28.70
CA LYS A 162 1.58 20.27 -28.38
C LYS A 162 1.03 20.34 -26.96
N GLY A 163 1.69 19.67 -26.01
CA GLY A 163 1.30 19.61 -24.60
C GLY A 163 0.25 18.56 -24.26
N GLU A 164 -0.24 17.79 -25.22
CA GLU A 164 -1.20 16.70 -25.01
C GLU A 164 -0.50 15.34 -25.11
N ARG A 165 -0.84 14.41 -24.21
CA ARG A 165 -0.32 13.04 -24.24
C ARG A 165 -1.05 12.25 -25.33
N ILE A 166 -0.33 11.89 -26.39
CA ILE A 166 -0.90 11.22 -27.56
C ILE A 166 -0.72 9.70 -27.53
N ALA A 167 0.24 9.21 -26.74
CA ALA A 167 0.46 7.77 -26.52
C ALA A 167 1.19 7.47 -25.20
N THR A 168 1.07 6.23 -24.73
CA THR A 168 1.77 5.66 -23.58
C THR A 168 2.24 4.25 -23.94
N ILE A 169 3.53 3.97 -23.86
CA ILE A 169 4.12 2.68 -24.18
C ILE A 169 4.46 1.97 -22.86
N GLY A 170 4.03 0.72 -22.69
CA GLY A 170 4.42 -0.11 -21.56
C GLY A 170 5.80 -0.72 -21.81
N ILE A 171 6.75 -0.51 -20.89
CA ILE A 171 8.13 -0.98 -21.04
C ILE A 171 8.29 -2.39 -20.43
N GLN A 172 7.38 -2.80 -19.55
CA GLN A 172 7.46 -4.12 -18.89
C GLN A 172 7.16 -5.24 -19.90
N HIS A 173 8.16 -6.11 -20.09
CA HIS A 173 8.26 -7.15 -21.12
C HIS A 173 8.50 -6.65 -22.55
N GLY A 174 8.51 -5.34 -22.84
CA GLY A 174 8.77 -4.83 -24.19
C GLY A 174 7.61 -5.01 -25.19
N HIS A 175 6.38 -5.27 -24.74
CA HIS A 175 5.34 -5.81 -25.64
C HIS A 175 4.05 -4.97 -25.81
N SER A 176 3.95 -3.71 -25.36
CA SER A 176 2.67 -2.96 -25.53
C SER A 176 2.79 -1.45 -25.77
N ILE A 177 1.96 -0.93 -26.67
CA ILE A 177 1.73 0.50 -26.95
C ILE A 177 0.26 0.83 -26.75
N ARG A 178 -0.03 1.84 -25.93
CA ARG A 178 -1.37 2.37 -25.65
C ARG A 178 -1.52 3.78 -26.24
N TRP A 179 -2.69 4.09 -26.79
CA TRP A 179 -2.98 5.35 -27.46
C TRP A 179 -3.94 6.23 -26.65
N GLU A 180 -4.01 7.52 -26.99
CA GLU A 180 -4.93 8.51 -26.37
C GLU A 180 -6.42 8.10 -26.41
N ARG A 181 -6.80 7.25 -27.37
CA ARG A 181 -8.07 6.50 -27.35
C ARG A 181 -7.75 5.03 -27.09
N TRP A 182 -8.43 4.42 -26.11
CA TRP A 182 -8.29 3.00 -25.77
C TRP A 182 -8.33 2.14 -27.05
N LYS A 183 -7.17 1.55 -27.37
CA LYS A 183 -6.95 0.65 -28.51
C LYS A 183 -6.05 -0.50 -28.02
N PRO A 184 -6.19 -1.70 -28.60
CA PRO A 184 -5.39 -2.86 -28.21
C PRO A 184 -3.90 -2.63 -28.50
N ASP A 185 -3.04 -3.51 -27.99
CA ASP A 185 -1.59 -3.30 -27.89
C ASP A 185 -0.81 -3.74 -29.14
N ALA A 186 0.41 -3.20 -29.28
CA ALA A 186 1.43 -3.64 -30.24
C ALA A 186 2.77 -3.94 -29.54
N GLU A 187 3.48 -4.96 -30.00
CA GLU A 187 4.74 -5.43 -29.43
C GLU A 187 5.96 -4.64 -29.93
N LEU A 188 6.84 -4.17 -29.05
CA LEU A 188 8.11 -3.59 -29.45
C LEU A 188 9.21 -4.67 -29.53
N ARG A 189 10.18 -4.51 -30.43
CA ARG A 189 11.35 -5.41 -30.50
C ARG A 189 12.10 -5.43 -29.17
N ASN A 190 12.26 -6.61 -28.55
CA ASN A 190 13.13 -7.06 -27.42
C ASN A 190 13.59 -6.06 -26.33
N GLY A 191 13.08 -4.83 -26.31
CA GLY A 191 13.51 -3.73 -25.49
C GLY A 191 15.01 -3.72 -25.20
N GLU A 192 15.92 -3.89 -26.17
CA GLU A 192 17.37 -3.74 -25.88
C GLU A 192 17.86 -2.33 -26.24
N ALA A 193 17.42 -1.81 -27.39
CA ALA A 193 17.74 -0.46 -27.83
C ALA A 193 17.03 0.60 -26.96
N LEU A 194 15.83 0.31 -26.46
CA LEU A 194 15.07 1.24 -25.61
C LEU A 194 15.68 1.41 -24.21
N PRO A 195 16.07 0.37 -23.46
CA PRO A 195 16.90 0.48 -22.26
C PRO A 195 18.22 1.18 -22.49
N ALA A 196 18.91 0.90 -23.60
CA ALA A 196 20.14 1.63 -23.93
C ALA A 196 19.86 3.13 -24.11
N TRP A 197 18.76 3.49 -24.77
CA TRP A 197 18.30 4.88 -24.89
C TRP A 197 17.94 5.47 -23.52
N LEU A 198 17.14 4.78 -22.71
CA LEU A 198 16.75 5.22 -21.37
C LEU A 198 17.99 5.47 -20.49
N ILE A 199 18.94 4.54 -20.49
CA ILE A 199 20.20 4.66 -19.75
C ILE A 199 21.01 5.86 -20.24
N LYS A 200 21.14 6.02 -21.56
CA LYS A 200 21.81 7.18 -22.17
C LYS A 200 21.16 8.51 -21.76
N HIS A 201 19.85 8.52 -21.50
CA HIS A 201 19.07 9.71 -21.17
C HIS A 201 18.74 9.86 -19.68
N GLY A 202 19.44 9.16 -18.78
CA GLY A 202 19.43 9.45 -17.35
C GLY A 202 18.86 8.36 -16.45
N PHE A 203 18.44 7.22 -17.01
CA PHE A 203 18.04 6.05 -16.23
C PHE A 203 19.26 5.31 -15.70
N LEU A 204 19.34 5.04 -14.40
CA LEU A 204 20.36 4.13 -13.87
C LEU A 204 20.07 2.70 -14.31
N PRO A 205 21.07 1.95 -14.82
CA PRO A 205 20.87 0.56 -15.24
C PRO A 205 20.25 -0.31 -14.15
N GLU A 206 20.68 -0.15 -12.90
CA GLU A 206 20.18 -0.91 -11.76
C GLU A 206 18.75 -0.51 -11.40
N PHE A 207 18.40 0.78 -11.53
CA PHE A 207 17.04 1.27 -11.31
C PHE A 207 16.09 0.80 -12.41
N LEU A 208 16.56 0.76 -13.65
CA LEU A 208 15.80 0.22 -14.77
C LEU A 208 15.55 -1.28 -14.60
N ALA A 209 16.60 -2.03 -14.25
CA ALA A 209 16.48 -3.46 -13.98
C ALA A 209 15.51 -3.75 -12.83
N ALA A 210 15.61 -2.98 -11.74
CA ALA A 210 14.71 -3.04 -10.59
C ALA A 210 13.25 -2.73 -10.97
N SER A 211 13.02 -1.72 -11.82
CA SER A 211 11.67 -1.31 -12.26
C SER A 211 11.06 -2.31 -13.27
N LEU A 212 11.89 -2.95 -14.10
CA LEU A 212 11.44 -3.94 -15.08
C LEU A 212 11.18 -5.31 -14.45
N GLY A 213 11.98 -5.69 -13.46
CA GLY A 213 11.97 -7.02 -12.84
C GLY A 213 10.81 -7.30 -11.87
N ASN A 214 9.62 -6.72 -12.07
CA ASN A 214 8.43 -7.03 -11.24
C ASN A 214 8.07 -8.52 -11.30
N GLN A 215 8.74 -9.34 -10.49
CA GLN A 215 8.16 -10.55 -9.95
C GLN A 215 7.18 -10.12 -8.85
N TYR A 216 5.98 -9.72 -9.26
CA TYR A 216 4.86 -9.36 -8.39
C TYR A 216 4.23 -10.62 -7.76
N ASP A 217 5.00 -11.32 -6.92
CA ASP A 217 4.45 -12.42 -6.09
C ASP A 217 4.02 -11.87 -4.73
N GLY A 218 2.88 -11.19 -4.71
CA GLY A 218 2.06 -11.02 -3.51
C GLY A 218 2.25 -9.74 -2.70
N GLY A 219 1.32 -8.80 -2.86
CA GLY A 219 0.75 -7.97 -1.78
C GLY A 219 1.66 -7.05 -0.95
N GLY A 220 2.96 -6.97 -1.23
CA GLY A 220 3.88 -6.09 -0.53
C GLY A 220 3.62 -4.62 -0.86
N LEU A 221 3.49 -3.79 0.19
CA LEU A 221 3.52 -2.33 0.07
C LEU A 221 4.72 -1.92 -0.79
N MET A 222 4.47 -1.14 -1.84
CA MET A 222 5.55 -0.44 -2.53
C MET A 222 6.42 0.27 -1.49
N PRO A 223 7.77 0.24 -1.60
CA PRO A 223 8.64 1.11 -0.82
C PRO A 223 8.07 2.52 -0.88
N ILE A 224 8.21 3.26 0.22
CA ILE A 224 7.40 4.43 0.52
C ILE A 224 7.22 5.23 -0.75
N GLY A 225 5.97 5.27 -1.23
CA GLY A 225 5.52 6.22 -2.20
C GLY A 225 5.61 7.60 -1.57
N LEU A 226 6.84 8.07 -1.33
CA LEU A 226 7.19 9.47 -1.33
C LEU A 226 6.98 9.85 -2.77
N VAL A 227 5.71 10.05 -3.10
CA VAL A 227 5.25 10.68 -4.31
C VAL A 227 5.94 12.02 -4.26
N ARG A 228 7.11 12.14 -4.89
CA ARG A 228 7.54 13.44 -5.36
C ARG A 228 6.55 13.77 -6.45
N GLY A 229 5.41 14.31 -6.04
CA GLY A 229 4.34 14.71 -6.95
C GLY A 229 4.91 15.83 -7.80
N GLY A 230 5.14 15.55 -9.08
CA GLY A 230 5.65 16.55 -9.97
C GLY A 230 6.27 15.97 -11.23
N ASP A 231 6.39 16.85 -12.21
CA ASP A 231 6.97 16.57 -13.52
C ASP A 231 8.50 16.56 -13.51
N THR A 232 9.13 16.64 -12.33
CA THR A 232 10.59 16.74 -12.21
C THR A 232 11.23 15.35 -12.22
N PRO A 233 12.16 15.08 -13.14
CA PRO A 233 12.88 13.81 -13.16
C PRO A 233 13.67 13.54 -11.88
N LEU A 234 13.73 12.27 -11.46
CA LEU A 234 14.62 11.82 -10.40
C LEU A 234 16.09 12.05 -10.79
N THR A 235 16.85 12.62 -9.86
CA THR A 235 18.31 12.67 -9.93
C THR A 235 18.91 11.26 -9.80
N LEU A 236 20.18 11.10 -10.20
CA LEU A 236 20.88 9.82 -10.05
C LEU A 236 21.00 9.40 -8.57
N ASP A 237 21.16 10.35 -7.65
CA ASP A 237 21.19 10.05 -6.21
C ASP A 237 19.83 9.52 -5.72
N GLU A 238 18.72 10.14 -6.16
CA GLU A 238 17.37 9.67 -5.83
C GLU A 238 17.12 8.28 -6.41
N GLN A 239 17.52 8.01 -7.65
CA GLN A 239 17.42 6.67 -8.24
C GLN A 239 18.24 5.62 -7.46
N ARG A 240 19.46 5.95 -7.01
CA ARG A 240 20.27 5.04 -6.16
C ARG A 240 19.57 4.73 -4.85
N ILE A 241 18.95 5.72 -4.22
CA ILE A 241 18.19 5.53 -2.97
C ILE A 241 17.01 4.59 -3.22
N ARG A 242 16.29 4.76 -4.33
CA ARG A 242 15.16 3.87 -4.66
C ARG A 242 15.58 2.43 -4.89
N VAL A 243 16.70 2.20 -5.59
CA VAL A 243 17.26 0.84 -5.74
C VAL A 243 17.55 0.21 -4.38
N ALA A 244 18.22 0.96 -3.49
CA ALA A 244 18.56 0.47 -2.17
C ALA A 244 17.30 0.20 -1.31
N GLU A 245 16.32 1.09 -1.37
CA GLU A 245 15.04 0.94 -0.66
C GLU A 245 14.27 -0.29 -1.15
N LEU A 246 14.23 -0.52 -2.46
CA LEU A 246 13.60 -1.69 -3.04
C LEU A 246 14.27 -2.98 -2.55
N SER A 247 15.60 -3.04 -2.54
CA SER A 247 16.33 -4.21 -2.04
C SER A 247 15.97 -4.52 -0.58
N ARG A 248 15.90 -3.49 0.27
CA ARG A 248 15.49 -3.64 1.68
C ARG A 248 14.07 -4.20 1.83
N VAL A 249 13.12 -3.72 1.03
CA VAL A 249 11.73 -4.23 1.07
C VAL A 249 11.65 -5.70 0.67
N HIS A 250 12.55 -6.17 -0.20
CA HIS A 250 12.66 -7.56 -0.62
C HIS A 250 13.54 -8.42 0.30
N GLY A 251 13.76 -7.99 1.54
CA GLY A 251 14.51 -8.74 2.55
C GLY A 251 16.02 -8.48 2.55
N GLY A 252 16.49 -7.47 1.82
CA GLY A 252 17.88 -6.99 1.89
C GLY A 252 18.23 -6.39 3.26
N ASP A 253 19.52 -6.35 3.58
CA ASP A 253 20.02 -5.81 4.86
C ASP A 253 19.79 -4.28 4.93
N PRO A 254 19.04 -3.77 5.94
CA PRO A 254 18.86 -2.33 6.14
C PRO A 254 20.18 -1.54 6.25
N GLN A 255 21.29 -2.18 6.66
CA GLN A 255 22.59 -1.52 6.74
C GLN A 255 23.15 -1.12 5.38
N GLU A 256 22.86 -1.88 4.31
CA GLU A 256 23.27 -1.52 2.96
C GLU A 256 22.56 -0.24 2.50
N THR A 257 21.26 -0.14 2.79
CA THR A 257 20.49 1.09 2.50
C THR A 257 21.01 2.29 3.30
N LEU A 258 21.35 2.08 4.58
CA LEU A 258 21.96 3.13 5.40
C LEU A 258 23.30 3.59 4.84
N ALA A 259 24.15 2.68 4.37
CA ALA A 259 25.43 3.01 3.75
C ALA A 259 25.27 3.83 2.45
N VAL A 260 24.28 3.47 1.62
CA VAL A 260 23.91 4.26 0.43
C VAL A 260 23.46 5.66 0.83
N CYS A 261 22.55 5.78 1.79
CA CYS A 261 22.09 7.07 2.29
C CYS A 261 23.25 7.91 2.85
N GLN A 262 24.16 7.30 3.60
CA GLN A 262 25.31 8.00 4.17
C GLN A 262 26.25 8.52 3.07
N THR A 263 26.58 7.67 2.10
CA THR A 263 27.46 8.06 0.97
C THR A 263 26.89 9.25 0.22
N ILE A 264 25.58 9.25 -0.05
CA ILE A 264 24.89 10.35 -0.74
C ILE A 264 24.90 11.62 0.12
N LEU A 265 24.68 11.49 1.43
CA LEU A 265 24.66 12.66 2.31
C LEU A 265 26.06 13.25 2.54
N ASP A 266 27.12 12.44 2.44
CA ASP A 266 28.51 12.91 2.51
C ASP A 266 28.90 13.73 1.27
N THR A 267 28.34 13.42 0.09
CA THR A 267 28.61 14.13 -1.17
C THR A 267 27.62 15.26 -1.43
N ASN A 268 26.35 15.05 -1.10
CA ASN A 268 25.25 15.96 -1.35
C ASN A 268 24.24 15.94 -0.17
N PRO A 269 24.45 16.80 0.85
CA PRO A 269 23.57 16.86 2.02
C PRO A 269 22.21 17.52 1.72
N ARG A 270 21.89 17.86 0.47
CA ARG A 270 20.60 18.43 0.07
C ARG A 270 19.62 17.39 -0.47
N VAL A 271 19.99 16.11 -0.52
CA VAL A 271 19.09 15.04 -0.95
C VAL A 271 18.11 14.69 0.18
N ALA A 272 16.97 15.39 0.22
CA ALA A 272 15.96 15.22 1.25
C ALA A 272 15.48 13.76 1.39
N LEU A 273 15.35 13.04 0.27
CA LEU A 273 14.94 11.65 0.23
C LEU A 273 15.86 10.73 1.05
N ALA A 274 17.17 10.99 1.06
CA ALA A 274 18.13 10.18 1.82
C ALA A 274 17.88 10.29 3.33
N TYR A 275 17.50 11.47 3.82
CA TYR A 275 17.10 11.66 5.20
C TYR A 275 15.82 10.88 5.52
N VAL A 276 14.81 10.92 4.65
CA VAL A 276 13.55 10.21 4.91
C VAL A 276 13.76 8.69 4.97
N VAL A 277 14.51 8.12 4.03
CA VAL A 277 14.81 6.68 4.03
C VAL A 277 15.64 6.30 5.27
N ARG A 278 16.63 7.12 5.65
CA ARG A 278 17.40 6.90 6.88
C ARG A 278 16.53 7.02 8.14
N ALA A 279 15.62 8.00 8.19
CA ALA A 279 14.68 8.19 9.29
C ALA A 279 13.78 6.96 9.49
N GLN A 280 13.31 6.37 8.40
CA GLN A 280 12.49 5.16 8.42
C GLN A 280 13.24 4.00 9.06
N ILE A 281 14.49 3.76 8.61
CA ILE A 281 15.31 2.68 9.16
C ILE A 281 15.62 2.93 10.64
N ARG A 282 15.96 4.17 11.02
CA ARG A 282 16.19 4.55 12.42
C ARG A 282 14.97 4.32 13.29
N ARG A 283 13.78 4.67 12.80
CA ARG A 283 12.50 4.41 13.49
C ARG A 283 12.28 2.92 13.72
N ASP A 284 12.56 2.10 12.71
CA ASP A 284 12.41 0.64 12.78
C ASP A 284 13.41 0.01 13.78
N GLN A 285 14.60 0.61 13.90
CA GLN A 285 15.62 0.26 14.91
C GLN A 285 15.31 0.83 16.31
N GLY A 286 14.28 1.66 16.46
CA GLY A 286 13.92 2.32 17.72
C GLY A 286 14.74 3.57 18.04
N ASP A 287 15.61 4.03 17.14
CA ASP A 287 16.26 5.33 17.22
C ASP A 287 15.30 6.45 16.82
N TYR A 288 14.36 6.74 17.71
CA TYR A 288 13.35 7.77 17.49
C TYR A 288 13.96 9.18 17.46
N ALA A 289 15.06 9.41 18.19
CA ALA A 289 15.73 10.72 18.19
C ALA A 289 16.38 11.01 16.82
N GLY A 290 17.10 10.03 16.26
CA GLY A 290 17.67 10.14 14.91
C GLY A 290 16.61 10.21 13.83
N CYS A 291 15.50 9.48 13.97
CA CYS A 291 14.33 9.60 13.09
C CYS A 291 13.78 11.04 13.06
N VAL A 292 13.54 11.64 14.24
CA VAL A 292 13.04 13.02 14.33
C VAL A 292 14.01 14.03 13.70
N ALA A 293 15.32 13.85 13.91
CA ALA A 293 16.34 14.73 13.34
C ALA A 293 16.36 14.66 11.80
N ASP A 294 16.30 13.46 11.25
CA ASP A 294 16.29 13.25 9.80
C ASP A 294 15.00 13.75 9.15
N CYS A 295 13.82 13.44 9.72
CA CYS A 295 12.55 13.97 9.22
C CYS A 295 12.54 15.50 9.24
N SER A 296 13.07 16.11 10.30
CA SER A 296 13.14 17.57 10.41
C SER A 296 14.07 18.17 9.36
N THR A 297 15.18 17.49 9.04
CA THR A 297 16.08 17.91 7.97
C THR A 297 15.42 17.79 6.60
N ALA A 298 14.71 16.68 6.33
CA ALA A 298 13.95 16.51 5.09
C ALA A 298 12.89 17.61 4.89
N ILE A 299 12.16 17.96 5.94
CA ILE A 299 11.17 19.06 5.93
C ILE A 299 11.84 20.42 5.68
N GLN A 300 13.01 20.67 6.29
CA GLN A 300 13.79 21.89 6.03
C GLN A 300 14.30 21.99 4.58
N LEU A 301 14.53 20.83 3.94
CA LEU A 301 14.85 20.72 2.51
C LEU A 301 13.59 20.67 1.62
N GLU A 302 12.46 21.12 2.15
CA GLU A 302 11.17 21.27 1.44
C GLU A 302 10.50 19.97 1.00
N LEU A 303 10.95 18.80 1.50
CA LEU A 303 10.23 17.52 1.31
C LEU A 303 9.10 17.40 2.34
N CYS A 304 8.06 18.20 2.12
CA CYS A 304 6.90 18.37 3.00
C CYS A 304 5.76 17.41 2.67
N GLU A 305 6.03 16.10 2.65
CA GLU A 305 5.02 15.07 2.37
C GLU A 305 4.29 14.61 3.63
N ALA A 306 3.03 14.17 3.48
CA ALA A 306 2.21 13.71 4.61
C ALA A 306 2.89 12.58 5.41
N GLU A 307 3.53 11.64 4.72
CA GLU A 307 4.26 10.52 5.32
C GLU A 307 5.46 10.99 6.16
N VAL A 308 6.15 12.05 5.77
CA VAL A 308 7.33 12.56 6.52
C VAL A 308 6.88 13.15 7.86
N PHE A 309 5.80 13.93 7.86
CA PHE A 309 5.19 14.43 9.08
C PHE A 309 4.64 13.28 9.93
N TYR A 310 3.97 12.30 9.33
CA TYR A 310 3.45 11.13 10.04
C TYR A 310 4.56 10.34 10.73
N MET A 311 5.65 10.04 10.03
CA MET A 311 6.80 9.33 10.57
C MET A 311 7.41 10.10 11.74
N ARG A 312 7.57 11.42 11.61
CA ARG A 312 8.08 12.26 12.70
C ARG A 312 7.12 12.28 13.89
N ALA A 313 5.80 12.34 13.67
CA ALA A 313 4.79 12.27 14.73
C ALA A 313 4.89 10.97 15.54
N VAL A 314 5.02 9.83 14.87
CA VAL A 314 5.20 8.52 15.52
C VAL A 314 6.48 8.50 16.36
N ALA A 315 7.59 9.03 15.84
CA ALA A 315 8.84 9.08 16.58
C ALA A 315 8.78 10.03 17.79
N LEU A 316 8.20 11.23 17.63
CA LEU A 316 7.97 12.20 18.72
C LEU A 316 7.12 11.62 19.85
N ASP A 317 6.06 10.90 19.49
CA ASP A 317 5.20 10.24 20.47
C ASP A 317 5.95 9.17 21.28
N ASN A 318 6.79 8.36 20.63
CA ASN A 318 7.62 7.37 21.34
C ASN A 318 8.69 8.02 22.24
N LEU A 319 9.11 9.25 21.93
CA LEU A 319 9.97 10.08 22.78
C LEU A 319 9.22 10.78 23.92
N GLY A 320 7.89 10.63 24.01
CA GLY A 320 7.08 11.28 25.04
C GLY A 320 6.86 12.77 24.77
N ARG A 321 6.83 13.20 23.50
CA ARG A 321 6.56 14.57 23.06
C ARG A 321 5.20 14.66 22.35
N PRO A 322 4.08 14.40 23.05
CA PRO A 322 2.77 14.22 22.43
C PRO A 322 2.22 15.49 21.77
N GLU A 323 2.51 16.69 22.28
CA GLU A 323 2.03 17.95 21.71
C GLU A 323 2.61 18.19 20.31
N GLU A 324 3.91 17.93 20.14
CA GLU A 324 4.59 18.04 18.86
C GLU A 324 4.13 16.94 17.89
N ALA A 325 3.91 15.73 18.40
CA ALA A 325 3.35 14.65 17.60
C ALA A 325 1.94 14.96 17.09
N LEU A 326 1.08 15.58 17.91
CA LEU A 326 -0.25 16.04 17.48
C LEU A 326 -0.15 17.11 16.38
N ALA A 327 0.80 18.04 16.50
CA ALA A 327 1.04 19.07 15.48
C ALA A 327 1.44 18.45 14.13
N ASP A 328 2.33 17.46 14.15
CA ASP A 328 2.75 16.75 12.94
C ASP A 328 1.64 15.86 12.35
N CYS A 329 0.83 15.17 13.17
CA CYS A 329 -0.37 14.50 12.67
C CYS A 329 -1.31 15.49 11.97
N ASN A 330 -1.51 16.70 12.53
CA ASN A 330 -2.33 17.72 11.88
C ASN A 330 -1.74 18.21 10.56
N ASN A 331 -0.41 18.36 10.46
CA ASN A 331 0.24 18.75 9.22
C ASN A 331 0.11 17.65 8.15
N ALA A 332 0.33 16.38 8.53
CA ALA A 332 0.12 15.25 7.63
C ALA A 332 -1.32 15.22 7.07
N LEU A 333 -2.31 15.42 7.94
CA LEU A 333 -3.74 15.44 7.55
C LEU A 333 -4.17 16.66 6.73
N LYS A 334 -3.43 17.78 6.81
CA LYS A 334 -3.65 18.93 5.91
C LYS A 334 -3.16 18.62 4.49
N ILE A 335 -2.09 17.83 4.37
CA ILE A 335 -1.49 17.45 3.08
C ILE A 335 -2.28 16.33 2.43
N ASP A 336 -2.53 15.25 3.18
CA ASP A 336 -3.33 14.11 2.73
C ASP A 336 -4.38 13.71 3.78
N PRO A 337 -5.61 14.23 3.67
CA PRO A 337 -6.72 13.84 4.53
C PRO A 337 -7.13 12.36 4.38
N ALA A 338 -6.78 11.71 3.27
CA ALA A 338 -7.11 10.32 2.98
C ALA A 338 -6.03 9.33 3.50
N HIS A 339 -5.02 9.82 4.21
CA HIS A 339 -4.04 8.96 4.87
C HIS A 339 -4.54 8.51 6.25
N ALA A 340 -4.91 7.23 6.39
CA ALA A 340 -5.46 6.70 7.64
C ALA A 340 -4.46 6.68 8.83
N GLY A 341 -3.16 6.60 8.57
CA GLY A 341 -2.10 6.50 9.58
C GLY A 341 -2.11 7.67 10.59
N PRO A 342 -2.03 8.93 10.11
CA PRO A 342 -2.11 10.12 10.95
C PRO A 342 -3.37 10.22 11.79
N TRP A 343 -4.55 9.86 11.24
CA TRP A 343 -5.81 9.80 12.01
C TRP A 343 -5.68 8.83 13.19
N ASN A 344 -5.23 7.59 12.92
CA ASN A 344 -5.03 6.60 13.96
C ASN A 344 -4.00 7.03 15.03
N SER A 345 -2.85 7.55 14.62
CA SER A 345 -1.83 8.03 15.57
C SER A 345 -2.33 9.21 16.40
N ARG A 346 -3.05 10.16 15.80
CA ARG A 346 -3.65 11.28 16.53
C ARG A 346 -4.69 10.80 17.54
N GLY A 347 -5.53 9.84 17.18
CA GLY A 347 -6.48 9.20 18.08
C GLY A 347 -5.81 8.48 19.25
N LEU A 348 -4.72 7.75 18.99
CA LEU A 348 -3.93 7.09 20.04
C LEU A 348 -3.29 8.10 21.01
N ILE A 349 -2.76 9.21 20.50
CA ILE A 349 -2.17 10.27 21.33
C ILE A 349 -3.26 10.94 22.18
N ARG A 350 -4.39 11.33 21.57
CA ARG A 350 -5.55 11.91 22.26
C ARG A 350 -6.11 11.00 23.34
N GLY A 351 -6.22 9.70 23.06
CA GLY A 351 -6.63 8.70 24.05
C GLY A 351 -5.68 8.62 25.25
N ARG A 352 -4.36 8.73 25.03
CA ARG A 352 -3.38 8.80 26.15
C ARG A 352 -3.51 10.07 26.98
N LEU A 353 -3.92 11.17 26.35
CA LEU A 353 -4.16 12.44 27.02
C LEU A 353 -5.56 12.53 27.66
N GLY A 354 -6.39 11.49 27.56
CA GLY A 354 -7.75 11.46 28.10
C GLY A 354 -8.80 12.16 27.24
N MET A 355 -8.44 12.58 26.03
CA MET A 355 -9.32 13.23 25.04
C MET A 355 -10.09 12.16 24.24
N PHE A 356 -10.92 11.37 24.94
CA PHE A 356 -11.52 10.16 24.35
C PHE A 356 -12.54 10.46 23.26
N ALA A 357 -13.33 11.53 23.38
CA ALA A 357 -14.32 11.90 22.38
C ALA A 357 -13.66 12.25 21.04
N GLU A 358 -12.59 13.05 21.08
CA GLU A 358 -11.80 13.42 19.91
C GLU A 358 -11.03 12.22 19.34
N ALA A 359 -10.56 11.31 20.20
CA ALA A 359 -9.94 10.07 19.77
C ALA A 359 -10.91 9.16 19.00
N LEU A 360 -12.17 9.04 19.45
CA LEU A 360 -13.19 8.27 18.75
C LEU A 360 -13.52 8.84 17.36
N LEU A 361 -13.59 10.17 17.23
CA LEU A 361 -13.76 10.82 15.93
C LEU A 361 -12.60 10.50 14.99
N ASP A 362 -11.37 10.56 15.48
CA ASP A 362 -10.18 10.23 14.69
C ASP A 362 -10.17 8.77 14.25
N PHE A 363 -10.51 7.84 15.15
CA PHE A 363 -10.58 6.42 14.79
C PHE A 363 -11.73 6.12 13.84
N ALA A 364 -12.88 6.79 13.98
CA ALA A 364 -13.99 6.63 13.05
C ALA A 364 -13.59 7.06 11.63
N GLU A 365 -12.85 8.17 11.49
CA GLU A 365 -12.36 8.62 10.19
C GLU A 365 -11.28 7.68 9.62
N ALA A 366 -10.36 7.21 10.46
CA ALA A 366 -9.39 6.19 10.05
C ALA A 366 -10.08 4.92 9.52
N VAL A 367 -11.10 4.41 10.23
CA VAL A 367 -11.89 3.24 9.82
C VAL A 367 -12.65 3.50 8.52
N ARG A 368 -13.17 4.71 8.31
CA ARG A 368 -13.85 5.09 7.08
C ARG A 368 -12.91 5.05 5.87
N ILE A 369 -11.66 5.47 6.08
CA ILE A 369 -10.62 5.53 5.04
C ILE A 369 -10.03 4.15 4.73
N ALA A 370 -9.73 3.35 5.76
CA ALA A 370 -9.08 2.05 5.64
C ALA A 370 -9.87 0.95 6.40
N PRO A 371 -11.07 0.57 5.91
CA PRO A 371 -11.96 -0.40 6.58
C PRO A 371 -11.41 -1.84 6.65
N GLU A 372 -10.30 -2.12 5.96
CA GLU A 372 -9.56 -3.37 6.02
C GLU A 372 -8.51 -3.41 7.15
N TRP A 373 -8.14 -2.26 7.73
CA TRP A 373 -7.08 -2.22 8.73
C TRP A 373 -7.63 -2.55 10.14
N SER A 374 -7.59 -3.83 10.49
CA SER A 374 -8.12 -4.39 11.75
C SER A 374 -7.69 -3.65 13.02
N LEU A 375 -6.48 -3.08 13.04
CA LEU A 375 -5.96 -2.36 14.19
C LEU A 375 -6.77 -1.10 14.53
N LEU A 376 -7.39 -0.46 13.54
CA LEU A 376 -8.20 0.74 13.74
C LEU A 376 -9.44 0.44 14.58
N TYR A 377 -10.10 -0.68 14.28
CA TYR A 377 -11.22 -1.19 15.07
C TYR A 377 -10.77 -1.58 16.49
N LEU A 378 -9.64 -2.28 16.63
CA LEU A 378 -9.10 -2.63 17.97
C LEU A 378 -8.90 -1.38 18.84
N ASN A 379 -8.34 -0.31 18.27
CA ASN A 379 -8.09 0.94 18.98
C ASN A 379 -9.38 1.67 19.36
N ARG A 380 -10.35 1.75 18.42
CA ARG A 380 -11.65 2.37 18.68
C ARG A 380 -12.45 1.61 19.75
N GLY A 381 -12.53 0.29 19.61
CA GLY A 381 -13.18 -0.59 20.58
C GLY A 381 -12.54 -0.48 21.96
N ALA A 382 -11.20 -0.39 22.05
CA ALA A 382 -10.52 -0.20 23.32
C ALA A 382 -10.88 1.12 24.01
N VAL A 383 -11.02 2.22 23.26
CA VAL A 383 -11.46 3.51 23.82
C VAL A 383 -12.92 3.46 24.26
N ASN A 384 -13.82 2.83 23.49
CA ASN A 384 -15.21 2.63 23.89
C ASN A 384 -15.32 1.79 25.18
N CYS A 385 -14.57 0.69 25.28
CA CYS A 385 -14.53 -0.17 26.47
C CYS A 385 -13.95 0.62 27.67
N GLN A 386 -13.05 1.59 27.47
CA GLN A 386 -12.56 2.48 28.53
C GLN A 386 -13.59 3.54 28.98
N LEU A 387 -14.42 4.03 28.06
CA LEU A 387 -15.54 4.92 28.37
C LEU A 387 -16.73 4.20 29.04
N GLY A 388 -16.68 2.86 29.13
CA GLY A 388 -17.77 2.03 29.63
C GLY A 388 -18.87 1.79 28.58
N ASP A 389 -18.68 2.23 27.34
CA ASP A 389 -19.58 1.94 26.23
C ASP A 389 -19.25 0.57 25.63
N TYR A 390 -19.50 -0.47 26.43
CA TYR A 390 -19.22 -1.85 26.07
C TYR A 390 -20.04 -2.32 24.86
N GLN A 391 -21.24 -1.77 24.69
CA GLN A 391 -22.14 -2.08 23.57
C GLN A 391 -21.58 -1.54 22.25
N ALA A 392 -20.99 -0.35 22.24
CA ALA A 392 -20.32 0.19 21.06
C ALA A 392 -18.96 -0.48 20.77
N ALA A 393 -18.29 -1.03 21.80
CA ALA A 393 -16.97 -1.65 21.66
C ALA A 393 -17.01 -3.07 21.05
N ILE A 394 -18.01 -3.89 21.40
CA ILE A 394 -18.10 -5.29 20.95
C ILE A 394 -18.06 -5.44 19.42
N PRO A 395 -18.83 -4.68 18.62
CA PRO A 395 -18.81 -4.80 17.16
C PRO A 395 -17.44 -4.52 16.53
N ASP A 396 -16.63 -3.65 17.15
CA ASP A 396 -15.27 -3.38 16.69
C ASP A 396 -14.35 -4.58 16.93
N PHE A 397 -14.46 -5.23 18.10
CA PHE A 397 -13.70 -6.45 18.37
C PHE A 397 -14.15 -7.63 17.52
N ASP A 398 -15.46 -7.78 17.29
CA ASP A 398 -16.02 -8.76 16.36
C ASP A 398 -15.40 -8.59 14.98
N ARG A 399 -15.31 -7.34 14.50
CA ARG A 399 -14.72 -7.03 13.19
C ARG A 399 -13.25 -7.43 13.12
N VAL A 400 -12.47 -7.21 14.18
CA VAL A 400 -11.06 -7.64 14.24
C VAL A 400 -10.96 -9.16 14.18
N ILE A 401 -11.78 -9.87 14.95
CA ILE A 401 -11.78 -11.32 15.03
C ILE A 401 -12.18 -11.95 13.70
N GLU A 402 -13.25 -11.44 13.08
CA GLU A 402 -13.73 -11.87 11.76
C GLU A 402 -12.65 -11.66 10.70
N ARG A 403 -12.01 -10.49 10.68
CA ARG A 403 -11.00 -10.14 9.68
C ARG A 403 -9.72 -10.94 9.80
N LEU A 404 -9.20 -11.12 11.00
CA LEU A 404 -7.92 -11.79 11.21
C LEU A 404 -8.06 -13.32 11.19
N GLY A 405 -9.24 -13.86 11.46
CA GLY A 405 -9.52 -15.30 11.35
C GLY A 405 -8.47 -16.16 12.06
N PRO A 406 -8.18 -17.38 11.57
CA PRO A 406 -7.03 -18.17 12.00
C PRO A 406 -5.77 -17.75 11.21
N SER A 407 -5.29 -16.51 11.39
CA SER A 407 -4.01 -16.07 10.81
C SER A 407 -2.83 -16.75 11.52
N ALA A 408 -1.80 -17.09 10.75
CA ALA A 408 -0.52 -17.60 11.26
C ALA A 408 0.50 -16.48 11.51
N GLN A 409 0.21 -15.24 11.11
CA GLN A 409 1.12 -14.12 11.29
C GLN A 409 1.19 -13.71 12.77
N PRO A 410 2.37 -13.62 13.39
CA PRO A 410 2.49 -13.35 14.83
C PRO A 410 1.78 -12.08 15.30
N ASP A 411 1.82 -11.02 14.48
CA ASP A 411 1.18 -9.73 14.79
C ASP A 411 -0.35 -9.81 14.72
N ASP A 412 -0.89 -10.58 13.76
CA ASP A 412 -2.34 -10.84 13.66
C ASP A 412 -2.81 -11.71 14.81
N VAL A 413 -2.05 -12.76 15.16
CA VAL A 413 -2.35 -13.64 16.30
C VAL A 413 -2.43 -12.82 17.59
N ARG A 414 -1.47 -11.91 17.78
CA ARG A 414 -1.43 -11.01 18.94
C ARG A 414 -2.60 -10.02 18.94
N THR A 415 -2.86 -9.37 17.81
CA THR A 415 -3.97 -8.40 17.65
C THR A 415 -5.32 -9.07 17.88
N CYS A 416 -5.52 -10.27 17.34
CA CYS A 416 -6.72 -11.07 17.55
C CYS A 416 -6.85 -11.52 19.01
N GLY A 417 -5.76 -11.93 19.65
CA GLY A 417 -5.74 -12.24 21.08
C GLY A 417 -6.19 -11.05 21.95
N PHE A 418 -5.75 -9.83 21.64
CA PHE A 418 -6.21 -8.63 22.32
C PHE A 418 -7.68 -8.30 22.04
N ALA A 419 -8.17 -8.55 20.83
CA ALA A 419 -9.59 -8.36 20.50
C ALA A 419 -10.48 -9.29 21.33
N TYR A 420 -10.15 -10.59 21.39
CA TYR A 420 -10.85 -11.55 22.26
C TYR A 420 -10.79 -11.11 23.72
N TRP A 421 -9.60 -10.73 24.22
CA TRP A 421 -9.46 -10.30 25.60
C TRP A 421 -10.36 -9.09 25.94
N ASN A 422 -10.36 -8.07 25.09
CA ASN A 422 -11.14 -6.86 25.34
C ASN A 422 -12.64 -7.08 25.14
N ARG A 423 -13.03 -7.92 24.18
CA ARG A 423 -14.43 -8.33 23.99
C ARG A 423 -14.92 -9.11 25.21
N GLY A 424 -14.10 -10.01 25.75
CA GLY A 424 -14.40 -10.75 26.98
C GLY A 424 -14.63 -9.84 28.19
N ARG A 425 -13.82 -8.78 28.34
CA ARG A 425 -14.03 -7.76 29.40
C ARG A 425 -15.32 -6.96 29.20
N CYS A 426 -15.60 -6.57 27.96
CA CYS A 426 -16.84 -5.89 27.61
C CYS A 426 -18.06 -6.83 27.91
N HIS A 427 -17.98 -8.14 27.64
CA HIS A 427 -19.02 -9.12 28.02
C HIS A 427 -19.17 -9.31 29.53
N GLU A 428 -18.05 -9.39 30.27
CA GLU A 428 -18.05 -9.49 31.73
C GLU A 428 -18.76 -8.28 32.36
N ALA A 429 -18.46 -7.08 31.88
CA ALA A 429 -19.08 -5.85 32.35
C ALA A 429 -20.58 -5.75 32.02
N LEU A 430 -21.03 -6.42 30.96
CA LEU A 430 -22.45 -6.56 30.59
C LEU A 430 -23.15 -7.75 31.28
N GLY A 431 -22.44 -8.53 32.11
CA GLY A 431 -22.98 -9.67 32.84
C GLY A 431 -23.03 -10.98 32.06
N SER A 432 -22.50 -11.04 30.83
CA SER A 432 -22.42 -12.28 30.05
C SER A 432 -21.17 -13.10 30.40
N GLN A 433 -21.26 -13.82 31.52
CA GLN A 433 -20.16 -14.62 32.07
C GLN A 433 -19.72 -15.78 31.16
N THR A 434 -20.65 -16.33 30.36
CA THR A 434 -20.37 -17.41 29.40
C THR A 434 -19.51 -16.91 28.25
N ASP A 435 -19.90 -15.80 27.64
CA ASP A 435 -19.20 -15.22 26.48
C ASP A 435 -17.83 -14.70 26.91
N ALA A 436 -17.76 -14.02 28.06
CA ALA A 436 -16.52 -13.55 28.65
C ALA A 436 -15.50 -14.69 28.85
N ARG A 437 -15.95 -15.81 29.42
CA ARG A 437 -15.08 -16.98 29.64
C ARG A 437 -14.58 -17.59 28.33
N ALA A 438 -15.44 -17.70 27.32
CA ALA A 438 -15.06 -18.22 26.01
C ALA A 438 -13.99 -17.34 25.34
N ASP A 439 -14.18 -16.02 25.41
CA ASP A 439 -13.25 -15.03 24.88
C ASP A 439 -11.89 -15.07 25.58
N PHE A 440 -11.86 -15.13 26.91
CA PHE A 440 -10.60 -15.24 27.65
C PHE A 440 -9.85 -16.54 27.34
N GLN A 441 -10.56 -17.64 27.10
CA GLN A 441 -9.94 -18.90 26.70
C GLN A 441 -9.29 -18.80 25.32
N GLU A 442 -10.00 -18.22 24.34
CA GLU A 442 -9.46 -18.06 22.99
C GLU A 442 -8.32 -17.04 22.94
N ALA A 443 -8.41 -15.94 23.71
CA ALA A 443 -7.32 -14.98 23.88
C ALA A 443 -6.03 -15.66 24.39
N ARG A 444 -6.12 -16.48 25.44
CA ARG A 444 -4.98 -17.22 26.02
C ARG A 444 -4.45 -18.31 25.09
N ARG A 445 -5.34 -18.97 24.34
CA ARG A 445 -4.94 -19.99 23.35
C ARG A 445 -4.10 -19.37 22.24
N ARG A 446 -4.50 -18.20 21.74
CA ARG A 446 -3.80 -17.49 20.65
C ARG A 446 -2.54 -16.80 21.14
N CYS A 447 -2.62 -16.11 22.26
CA CYS A 447 -1.50 -15.36 22.83
C CYS A 447 -1.37 -15.68 24.33
N PRO A 448 -0.61 -16.74 24.68
CA PRO A 448 -0.44 -17.19 26.07
C PRO A 448 0.15 -16.13 27.02
N GLU A 449 0.79 -15.10 26.46
CA GLU A 449 1.36 -13.98 27.21
C GLU A 449 0.31 -13.04 27.79
N ILE A 450 -0.86 -12.92 27.14
CA ILE A 450 -1.95 -12.03 27.59
C ILE A 450 -2.44 -12.44 28.98
N GLY A 451 -2.56 -13.75 29.23
CA GLY A 451 -3.01 -14.29 30.53
C GLY A 451 -1.97 -14.24 31.65
N ARG A 452 -0.74 -13.77 31.40
CA ARG A 452 0.28 -13.56 32.46
C ARG A 452 0.35 -12.12 32.95
N GLN A 453 -0.23 -11.18 32.21
CA GLN A 453 -0.15 -9.73 32.47
C GLN A 453 -1.37 -9.19 33.23
N HIS A 454 -2.42 -10.00 33.37
CA HIS A 454 -3.72 -9.71 34.00
C HIS A 454 -4.22 -10.96 34.71
#